data_AF-A0AAW2TTY2-F1
#
_entry.id   AF-A0AAW2TTY2-F1
#
_cell.length_a   1.000
_cell.length_b   1.000
_cell.length_c   1.000
_cell.angle_alpha   90.00
_cell.angle_beta   90.00
_cell.angle_gamma   90.00
#
_symmetry.space_group_name_H-M   'P 1'
#
loop_
_entity.id
_entity.type
_entity.pdbx_description
1 polymer ?
#
loop_
_entity_poly.entity_id
_entity_poly.type
_entity_poly.pdbx_seq_one_letter_code
_entity_poly.pdbx_strand_id
1 'polypeptide(L)'
;MQQGQWRWPSETDFDIQEIMAELPLICPQQLDVIKWRLGMFNTVAVLSLLQPASPRVLWHQLIGGKFRIPRHDFILWLAILECLSTMDRIWVYHPVVTCVLCGGQQLETRSHIFFECSFTKRCLALLKQSVWFQWLNRGWQRDILWASRRWRGNHLLNATSRALLASLYIMFGVSAIADGLQPQHHQ
;
A
#
# COMPACT_ATOMS: atom_id res chain seq x y z
N MET A 1 -7.51 -26.22 -25.75
CA MET A 1 -8.89 -26.72 -25.91
C MET A 1 -8.89 -27.84 -26.92
N GLN A 2 -9.34 -29.04 -26.57
CA GLN A 2 -9.65 -30.11 -27.52
C GLN A 2 -11.13 -30.46 -27.31
N GLN A 3 -11.92 -30.48 -28.39
CA GLN A 3 -13.36 -30.80 -28.36
C GLN A 3 -14.25 -29.88 -27.50
N GLY A 4 -13.93 -28.58 -27.42
CA GLY A 4 -14.80 -27.60 -26.72
C GLY A 4 -14.82 -27.71 -25.20
N GLN A 5 -13.99 -28.59 -24.61
CA GLN A 5 -13.83 -28.69 -23.15
C GLN A 5 -12.50 -28.05 -22.71
N TRP A 6 -12.58 -27.26 -21.64
CA TRP A 6 -11.41 -26.70 -20.96
C TRP A 6 -10.81 -27.80 -20.08
N ARG A 7 -9.55 -28.19 -20.34
CA ARG A 7 -8.82 -29.13 -19.49
C ARG A 7 -7.96 -28.35 -18.53
N TRP A 8 -8.41 -28.25 -17.28
CA TRP A 8 -7.63 -27.63 -16.21
C TRP A 8 -6.38 -28.49 -15.90
N PRO A 9 -5.23 -27.88 -15.60
CA PRO A 9 -4.12 -28.61 -15.00
C PRO A 9 -4.59 -29.31 -13.71
N SER A 10 -3.96 -30.42 -13.35
CA SER A 10 -4.23 -31.09 -12.07
C SER A 10 -3.68 -30.23 -10.93
N GLU A 11 -4.40 -29.19 -10.56
CA GLU A 11 -4.06 -28.30 -9.46
C GLU A 11 -4.46 -28.95 -8.12
N THR A 12 -3.54 -28.89 -7.15
CA THR A 12 -3.70 -29.44 -5.80
C THR A 12 -4.36 -28.48 -4.82
N ASP A 13 -4.64 -27.25 -5.25
CA ASP A 13 -5.22 -26.21 -4.40
C ASP A 13 -6.73 -26.44 -4.21
N PHE A 14 -7.16 -26.56 -2.96
CA PHE A 14 -8.54 -26.85 -2.59
C PHE A 14 -9.50 -25.72 -3.00
N ASP A 15 -9.05 -24.46 -2.94
CA ASP A 15 -9.84 -23.30 -3.35
C ASP A 15 -10.13 -23.35 -4.86
N ILE A 16 -9.15 -23.79 -5.64
CA ILE A 16 -9.28 -23.96 -7.09
C ILE A 16 -10.22 -25.12 -7.40
N GLN A 17 -10.15 -26.22 -6.63
CA GLN A 17 -11.06 -27.37 -6.80
C GLN A 17 -12.52 -27.02 -6.48
N GLU A 18 -12.78 -26.23 -5.44
CA GLU A 18 -14.13 -25.75 -5.10
C GLU A 18 -14.68 -24.82 -6.19
N ILE A 19 -13.88 -23.88 -6.68
CA ILE A 19 -14.25 -23.03 -7.83
C ILE A 19 -14.54 -23.90 -9.05
N MET A 20 -13.71 -24.90 -9.33
CA MET A 20 -13.89 -25.81 -10.47
C MET A 20 -15.18 -26.64 -10.35
N ALA A 21 -15.57 -27.04 -9.13
CA ALA A 21 -16.81 -27.79 -8.89
C ALA A 21 -18.07 -26.94 -9.10
N GLU A 22 -17.99 -25.64 -8.85
CA GLU A 22 -19.11 -24.69 -8.99
C GLU A 22 -19.22 -24.06 -10.40
N LEU A 23 -18.28 -24.33 -11.30
CA LEU A 23 -18.31 -23.76 -12.66
C LEU A 23 -19.40 -24.44 -13.51
N PRO A 24 -20.32 -23.67 -14.12
CA PRO A 24 -21.31 -24.24 -15.03
C PRO A 24 -20.64 -24.79 -16.29
N LEU A 25 -21.25 -25.83 -16.88
CA LEU A 25 -20.88 -26.32 -18.20
C LEU A 25 -21.05 -25.19 -19.22
N ILE A 26 -19.93 -24.75 -19.82
CA ILE A 26 -19.93 -23.69 -20.83
C ILE A 26 -20.49 -24.28 -22.13
N CYS A 27 -21.66 -23.82 -22.56
CA CYS A 27 -22.23 -24.17 -23.87
C CYS A 27 -21.74 -23.17 -24.94
N PRO A 28 -20.88 -23.57 -25.88
CA PRO A 28 -20.28 -22.66 -26.87
C PRO A 28 -21.28 -22.08 -27.88
N GLN A 29 -22.52 -22.58 -27.94
CA GLN A 29 -23.58 -22.02 -28.80
C GLN A 29 -24.42 -20.93 -28.12
N GLN A 30 -24.18 -20.64 -26.83
CA GLN A 30 -24.93 -19.63 -26.09
C GLN A 30 -24.16 -18.31 -26.07
N LEU A 31 -24.84 -17.20 -26.35
CA LEU A 31 -24.26 -15.87 -26.17
C LEU A 31 -24.00 -15.62 -24.68
N ASP A 32 -22.84 -15.04 -24.37
CA ASP A 32 -22.50 -14.62 -23.01
C ASP A 32 -23.49 -13.56 -22.53
N VAL A 33 -24.20 -13.86 -21.44
CA VAL A 33 -25.13 -12.92 -20.80
C VAL A 33 -24.65 -12.62 -19.39
N ILE A 34 -24.33 -11.35 -19.13
CA ILE A 34 -24.03 -10.87 -17.78
C ILE A 34 -25.33 -10.86 -16.96
N LYS A 35 -25.45 -11.80 -16.02
CA LYS A 35 -26.56 -11.86 -15.07
C LYS A 35 -26.10 -11.33 -13.71
N TRP A 36 -26.56 -10.14 -13.33
CA TRP A 36 -26.33 -9.62 -11.99
C TRP A 36 -27.27 -10.34 -11.00
N ARG A 37 -26.73 -10.85 -9.88
CA ARG A 37 -27.53 -11.46 -8.81
C ARG A 37 -28.60 -10.52 -8.23
N LEU A 38 -28.44 -9.21 -8.42
CA LEU A 38 -29.35 -8.16 -7.94
C LEU A 38 -30.32 -7.63 -9.03
N GLY A 39 -30.40 -8.26 -10.20
CA GLY A 39 -31.24 -7.79 -11.30
C GLY A 39 -30.56 -6.71 -12.15
N MET A 40 -30.99 -5.45 -12.07
CA MET A 40 -30.37 -4.35 -12.82
C MET A 40 -29.05 -3.92 -12.18
N PHE A 41 -28.05 -3.61 -13.01
CA PHE A 41 -26.77 -3.11 -12.53
C PHE A 41 -26.96 -1.80 -11.76
N ASN A 42 -26.52 -1.79 -10.50
CA ASN A 42 -26.47 -0.61 -9.66
C ASN A 42 -25.11 -0.58 -8.97
N THR A 43 -24.27 0.39 -9.35
CA THR A 43 -22.93 0.56 -8.80
C THR A 43 -22.93 0.67 -7.27
N VAL A 44 -23.94 1.33 -6.67
CA VAL A 44 -24.05 1.47 -5.21
C VAL A 44 -24.37 0.12 -4.56
N ALA A 45 -25.28 -0.66 -5.14
CA ALA A 45 -25.65 -1.97 -4.61
C ALA A 45 -24.50 -2.98 -4.74
N VAL A 46 -23.79 -2.96 -5.88
CA VAL A 46 -22.58 -3.78 -6.09
C VAL A 46 -21.47 -3.39 -5.12
N LEU A 47 -21.19 -2.09 -4.95
CA LEU A 47 -20.19 -1.62 -3.98
C LEU A 47 -20.55 -2.02 -2.55
N SER A 48 -21.84 -1.96 -2.17
CA SER A 48 -22.30 -2.34 -0.84
C SER A 48 -22.16 -3.84 -0.58
N LEU A 49 -22.29 -4.68 -1.60
CA LEU A 49 -22.00 -6.12 -1.49
C LEU A 49 -20.50 -6.42 -1.40
N LEU A 50 -19.68 -5.70 -2.18
CA LEU A 50 -18.22 -5.87 -2.21
C LEU A 50 -17.54 -5.29 -0.96
N GLN A 51 -18.19 -4.34 -0.28
CA GLN A 51 -17.69 -3.66 0.91
C GLN A 51 -18.59 -3.95 2.10
N PRO A 52 -18.42 -5.10 2.79
CA PRO A 52 -19.10 -5.34 4.06
C PRO A 52 -18.83 -4.18 5.02
N ALA A 53 -19.81 -3.83 5.85
CA ALA A 53 -19.71 -2.70 6.76
C ALA A 53 -18.48 -2.83 7.68
N SER A 54 -17.41 -2.14 7.32
CA SER A 54 -16.14 -2.17 8.04
C SER A 54 -16.14 -1.07 9.11
N PRO A 55 -15.57 -1.33 10.31
CA PRO A 55 -15.49 -0.32 11.36
C PRO A 55 -14.75 0.92 10.84
N ARG A 56 -15.28 2.11 11.18
CA ARG A 56 -14.64 3.38 10.83
C ARG A 56 -13.29 3.50 11.52
N VAL A 57 -12.22 3.29 10.75
CA VAL A 57 -10.84 3.44 11.17
C VAL A 57 -10.47 4.90 11.39
N LEU A 58 -9.74 5.22 12.47
CA LEU A 58 -9.39 6.61 12.82
C LEU A 58 -8.53 7.30 11.75
N TRP A 59 -7.71 6.53 11.03
CA TRP A 59 -6.80 7.04 10.02
C TRP A 59 -7.49 7.50 8.74
N HIS A 60 -8.78 7.21 8.52
CA HIS A 60 -9.49 7.66 7.31
C HIS A 60 -9.43 9.19 7.13
N GLN A 61 -9.29 9.92 8.24
CA GLN A 61 -9.17 11.38 8.26
C GLN A 61 -7.85 11.88 7.66
N LEU A 62 -6.83 11.03 7.61
CA LEU A 62 -5.55 11.35 6.97
C LEU A 62 -5.63 11.27 5.45
N ILE A 63 -6.57 10.50 4.91
CA ILE A 63 -6.64 10.10 3.50
C ILE A 63 -7.74 10.87 2.74
N GLY A 64 -8.21 11.99 3.31
CA GLY A 64 -9.31 12.78 2.77
C GLY A 64 -9.26 14.25 3.18
N GLY A 65 -9.86 15.13 2.38
CA GLY A 65 -9.93 16.57 2.64
C GLY A 65 -10.22 17.41 1.39
N LYS A 66 -10.20 18.75 1.53
CA LYS A 66 -10.34 19.69 0.40
C LYS A 66 -9.05 19.87 -0.42
N PHE A 67 -7.89 19.75 0.21
CA PHE A 67 -6.58 19.97 -0.40
C PHE A 67 -5.85 18.63 -0.63
N ARG A 68 -6.46 17.74 -1.41
CA ARG A 68 -5.95 16.38 -1.66
C ARG A 68 -5.04 16.38 -2.87
N ILE A 69 -3.93 15.66 -2.75
CA ILE A 69 -3.14 15.21 -3.90
C ILE A 69 -3.36 13.70 -3.99
N PRO A 70 -4.16 13.19 -4.95
CA PRO A 70 -4.60 11.79 -4.99
C PRO A 70 -3.44 10.79 -4.89
N ARG A 71 -2.31 11.09 -5.52
CA ARG A 71 -1.09 10.28 -5.44
C ARG A 71 -0.56 10.15 -4.00
N HIS A 72 -0.51 11.25 -3.25
CA HIS A 72 -0.01 11.26 -1.88
C HIS A 72 -0.97 10.52 -0.94
N ASP A 73 -2.28 10.72 -1.12
CA ASP A 73 -3.29 10.03 -0.34
C ASP A 73 -3.25 8.51 -0.58
N PHE A 74 -3.11 8.09 -1.84
CA PHE A 74 -2.98 6.68 -2.20
C PHE A 74 -1.75 6.04 -1.56
N ILE A 75 -0.60 6.73 -1.62
CA ILE A 75 0.65 6.22 -1.04
C ILE A 75 0.58 6.19 0.48
N LEU A 76 0.01 7.22 1.10
CA LEU A 76 -0.21 7.25 2.53
C LEU A 76 -1.19 6.15 2.98
N TRP A 77 -2.24 5.89 2.20
CA TRP A 77 -3.17 4.78 2.44
C TRP A 77 -2.47 3.43 2.42
N LEU A 78 -1.69 3.16 1.37
CA LEU A 78 -0.89 1.93 1.29
C LEU A 78 0.13 1.84 2.42
N ALA A 79 0.77 2.94 2.80
CA ALA A 79 1.70 2.98 3.93
C ALA A 79 0.99 2.64 5.26
N ILE A 80 -0.21 3.19 5.47
CA ILE A 80 -1.03 2.93 6.68
C ILE A 80 -1.43 1.45 6.74
N LEU A 81 -1.81 0.86 5.61
CA LEU A 81 -2.14 -0.55 5.51
C LEU A 81 -0.92 -1.47 5.55
N GLU A 82 0.29 -0.92 5.64
CA GLU A 82 1.54 -1.69 5.56
C GLU A 82 1.67 -2.47 4.23
N CYS A 83 0.91 -2.04 3.21
CA CYS A 83 0.87 -2.61 1.87
C CYS A 83 1.87 -1.93 0.92
N LEU A 84 2.48 -0.81 1.31
CA LEU A 84 3.60 -0.28 0.54
C LEU A 84 4.77 -1.23 0.76
N SER A 85 5.15 -1.95 -0.29
CA SER A 85 6.27 -2.89 -0.30
C SER A 85 7.60 -2.16 -0.14
N THR A 86 7.84 -1.58 1.03
CA THR A 86 9.19 -1.20 1.45
C THR A 86 9.91 -2.49 1.78
N MET A 87 10.52 -3.11 0.77
CA MET A 87 11.48 -4.22 0.87
C MET A 87 11.01 -5.53 1.52
N ASP A 88 9.92 -5.62 2.28
CA ASP A 88 9.53 -6.86 3.00
C ASP A 88 9.34 -8.08 2.08
N ARG A 89 9.03 -7.86 0.79
CA ARG A 89 8.98 -8.94 -0.23
C ARG A 89 10.32 -9.17 -0.95
N ILE A 90 11.21 -8.19 -0.98
CA ILE A 90 12.54 -8.30 -1.60
C ILE A 90 13.46 -9.17 -0.73
N TRP A 91 13.22 -9.24 0.58
CA TRP A 91 13.91 -10.16 1.50
C TRP A 91 13.92 -11.62 1.08
N VAL A 92 12.85 -12.06 0.41
CA VAL A 92 12.74 -13.43 -0.10
C VAL A 92 13.79 -13.70 -1.19
N TYR A 93 14.27 -12.65 -1.87
CA TYR A 93 15.24 -12.73 -2.97
C TYR A 93 16.63 -12.14 -2.61
N HIS A 94 16.71 -11.23 -1.63
CA HIS A 94 17.95 -10.60 -1.18
C HIS A 94 18.01 -10.55 0.37
N PRO A 95 18.73 -11.49 1.01
CA PRO A 95 18.63 -11.72 2.46
C PRO A 95 19.34 -10.69 3.34
N VAL A 96 20.14 -9.76 2.80
CA VAL A 96 20.88 -8.75 3.59
C VAL A 96 20.96 -7.43 2.83
N VAL A 97 19.94 -6.59 2.95
CA VAL A 97 20.01 -5.21 2.46
C VAL A 97 20.35 -4.31 3.63
N THR A 98 21.60 -3.83 3.69
CA THR A 98 22.02 -2.77 4.62
C THR A 98 21.43 -1.43 4.19
N CYS A 99 21.13 -0.55 5.13
CA CYS A 99 20.50 0.74 4.83
C CYS A 99 21.38 1.65 3.97
N VAL A 100 20.97 1.90 2.72
CA VAL A 100 21.71 2.74 1.76
C VAL A 100 21.74 4.20 2.21
N LEU A 101 20.66 4.67 2.83
CA LEU A 101 20.49 6.06 3.23
C LEU A 101 21.48 6.51 4.32
N CYS A 102 21.77 5.65 5.29
CA CYS A 102 22.75 5.95 6.34
C CYS A 102 24.13 5.36 6.08
N GLY A 103 24.27 4.46 5.09
CA GLY A 103 25.50 3.72 4.82
C GLY A 103 25.94 2.84 6.00
N GLY A 104 25.03 2.53 6.93
CA GLY A 104 25.32 1.76 8.13
C GLY A 104 25.12 0.26 7.91
N GLN A 105 25.66 -0.56 8.82
CA GLN A 105 25.44 -2.01 8.83
C GLN A 105 24.05 -2.42 9.33
N GLN A 106 23.20 -1.45 9.67
CA GLN A 106 21.83 -1.70 10.09
C GLN A 106 21.00 -2.15 8.91
N LEU A 107 20.10 -3.07 9.21
CA LEU A 107 19.23 -3.69 8.24
C LEU A 107 18.19 -2.69 7.72
N GLU A 108 18.02 -2.65 6.41
CA GLU A 108 17.04 -1.79 5.75
C GLU A 108 15.63 -2.32 6.00
N THR A 109 15.02 -1.84 7.08
CA THR A 109 13.63 -2.08 7.43
C THR A 109 12.87 -0.76 7.40
N ARG A 110 11.54 -0.81 7.23
CA ARG A 110 10.68 0.37 7.38
C ARG A 110 10.94 1.07 8.72
N SER A 111 11.01 0.30 9.80
CA SER A 111 11.27 0.84 11.14
C SER A 111 12.59 1.59 11.18
N HIS A 112 13.64 1.00 10.60
CA HIS A 112 14.94 1.64 10.51
C HIS A 112 14.89 2.92 9.66
N ILE A 113 14.46 2.84 8.40
CA ILE A 113 14.44 3.96 7.45
C ILE A 113 13.69 5.16 8.04
N PHE A 114 12.51 4.94 8.63
CA PHE A 114 11.69 6.04 9.10
C PHE A 114 12.04 6.51 10.51
N PHE A 115 12.40 5.62 11.44
CA PHE A 115 12.51 5.97 12.87
C PHE A 115 13.92 5.94 13.45
N GLU A 116 14.84 5.19 12.86
CA GLU A 116 16.15 4.95 13.47
C GLU A 116 17.29 5.52 12.64
N CYS A 117 17.14 5.55 11.32
CA CYS A 117 18.10 5.98 10.33
C CYS A 117 18.59 7.40 10.61
N SER A 118 19.90 7.55 10.75
CA SER A 118 20.55 8.83 11.05
C SER A 118 20.37 9.86 9.93
N PHE A 119 20.28 9.41 8.68
CA PHE A 119 19.98 10.28 7.53
C PHE A 119 18.56 10.86 7.64
N THR A 120 17.56 10.00 7.81
CA THR A 120 16.16 10.44 7.96
C THR A 120 15.97 11.36 9.15
N LYS A 121 16.60 11.06 10.30
CA LYS A 121 16.57 11.94 11.48
C LYS A 121 17.11 13.34 11.18
N ARG A 122 18.20 13.45 10.41
CA ARG A 122 18.75 14.76 9.98
C ARG A 122 17.78 15.49 9.06
N CYS A 123 17.21 14.82 8.06
CA CYS A 123 16.19 15.41 7.18
C CYS A 123 14.98 15.92 7.98
N LEU A 124 14.49 15.13 8.94
CA LEU A 124 13.38 15.52 9.79
C LEU A 124 13.72 16.70 10.70
N ALA A 125 14.95 16.78 11.22
CA ALA A 125 15.39 17.93 12.02
C ALA A 125 15.37 19.23 11.19
N LEU A 126 15.84 19.18 9.94
CA LEU A 126 15.79 20.33 9.02
C LEU A 126 14.35 20.70 8.65
N LEU A 127 13.49 19.71 8.39
CA LEU A 127 12.08 19.94 8.09
C LEU A 127 11.30 20.53 9.27
N LYS A 128 11.64 20.16 10.51
CA LYS A 128 11.07 20.74 11.74
C LYS A 128 11.41 22.22 11.91
N GLN A 129 12.54 22.67 11.36
CA GLN A 129 12.98 24.06 11.44
C GLN A 129 12.39 24.92 10.32
N SER A 130 12.21 24.36 9.12
CA SER A 130 11.70 25.09 7.95
C SER A 130 10.18 25.12 7.87
N VAL A 131 9.53 24.02 8.26
CA VAL A 131 8.08 23.86 8.30
C VAL A 131 7.70 23.57 9.75
N TRP A 132 6.58 24.10 10.24
CA TRP A 132 6.03 23.78 11.57
C TRP A 132 5.49 22.32 11.63
N PHE A 133 6.27 21.38 11.11
CA PHE A 133 5.98 19.97 10.94
C PHE A 133 6.43 19.21 12.19
N GLN A 134 5.49 18.94 13.09
CA GLN A 134 5.77 18.30 14.38
C GLN A 134 5.67 16.77 14.34
N TRP A 135 6.30 16.11 13.37
CA TRP A 135 6.37 14.65 13.40
C TRP A 135 7.30 14.16 14.51
N LEU A 136 6.73 13.43 15.47
CA LEU A 136 7.44 13.01 16.68
C LEU A 136 8.36 11.81 16.48
N ASN A 137 8.20 11.06 15.38
CA ASN A 137 9.08 9.92 15.05
C ASN A 137 9.12 8.87 16.19
N ARG A 138 7.94 8.49 16.73
CA ARG A 138 7.79 7.59 17.90
C ARG A 138 7.44 6.15 17.51
N GLY A 139 7.49 5.83 16.22
CA GLY A 139 7.05 4.57 15.66
C GLY A 139 5.74 4.70 14.90
N TRP A 140 5.59 3.88 13.85
CA TRP A 140 4.55 4.03 12.81
C TRP A 140 3.14 4.10 13.37
N GLN A 141 2.75 3.09 14.15
CA GLN A 141 1.39 2.98 14.69
C GLN A 141 1.04 4.15 15.61
N ARG A 142 1.99 4.57 16.46
CA ARG A 142 1.81 5.72 17.39
C ARG A 142 1.71 7.03 16.63
N ASP A 143 2.52 7.21 15.60
CA ASP A 143 2.54 8.43 14.81
C ASP A 143 1.32 8.57 13.91
N ILE A 144 0.80 7.49 13.31
CA ILE A 144 -0.49 7.51 12.60
C ILE A 144 -1.62 7.92 13.54
N LEU A 145 -1.69 7.32 14.72
CA LEU A 145 -2.74 7.62 15.70
C LEU A 145 -2.66 9.08 16.14
N TRP A 146 -1.46 9.59 16.41
CA TRP A 146 -1.24 10.99 16.73
C TRP A 146 -1.62 11.92 15.57
N ALA A 147 -1.18 11.62 14.35
CA ALA A 147 -1.49 12.40 13.16
C ALA A 147 -2.99 12.44 12.88
N SER A 148 -3.68 11.30 13.04
CA SER A 148 -5.14 11.19 12.86
C SER A 148 -5.93 12.06 13.84
N ARG A 149 -5.34 12.38 15.00
CA ARG A 149 -5.94 13.29 15.99
C ARG A 149 -5.57 14.75 15.72
N ARG A 150 -4.33 15.02 15.32
CA ARG A 150 -3.78 16.37 15.19
C ARG A 150 -4.07 17.04 13.86
N TRP A 151 -4.01 16.29 12.76
CA TRP A 151 -4.18 16.78 11.39
C TRP A 151 -5.61 16.62 10.89
N ARG A 152 -6.58 16.93 11.75
CA ARG A 152 -8.00 16.89 11.39
C ARG A 152 -8.41 18.11 10.58
N GLY A 153 -9.33 17.90 9.64
CA GLY A 153 -9.94 18.96 8.86
C GLY A 153 -9.07 19.51 7.73
N ASN A 154 -9.51 20.62 7.16
CA ASN A 154 -9.02 21.15 5.88
C ASN A 154 -8.05 22.33 6.03
N HIS A 155 -7.42 22.50 7.19
CA HIS A 155 -6.45 23.58 7.36
C HIS A 155 -5.22 23.35 6.47
N LEU A 156 -4.69 24.41 5.85
CA LEU A 156 -3.56 24.33 4.90
C LEU A 156 -2.35 23.65 5.53
N LEU A 157 -2.00 24.00 6.78
CA LEU A 157 -0.90 23.37 7.53
C LEU A 157 -1.09 21.85 7.70
N ASN A 158 -2.33 21.38 7.88
CA ASN A 158 -2.62 19.96 8.03
C ASN A 158 -2.53 19.25 6.67
N ALA A 159 -2.91 19.92 5.59
CA ALA A 159 -2.75 19.40 4.23
C ALA A 159 -1.27 19.30 3.84
N THR A 160 -0.48 20.34 4.09
CA THR A 160 0.97 20.32 3.81
C THR A 160 1.68 19.27 4.65
N SER A 161 1.32 19.10 5.93
CA SER A 161 1.90 18.06 6.78
C SER A 161 1.62 16.64 6.27
N ARG A 162 0.39 16.37 5.80
CA ARG A 162 0.02 15.09 5.19
C ARG A 162 0.77 14.84 3.88
N ALA A 163 0.84 15.87 3.02
CA ALA A 163 1.57 15.79 1.76
C ALA A 163 3.06 15.53 2.01
N LEU A 164 3.69 16.22 2.97
CA LEU A 164 5.08 16.00 3.37
C LEU A 164 5.33 14.58 3.86
N LEU A 165 4.44 14.04 4.71
CA LEU A 165 4.56 12.66 5.17
C LEU A 165 4.53 11.67 4.00
N ALA A 166 3.59 11.85 3.07
CA ALA A 166 3.52 11.03 1.86
C ALA A 166 4.74 11.23 0.94
N SER A 167 5.24 12.46 0.78
CA SER A 167 6.44 12.76 0.00
C SER A 167 7.67 12.08 0.57
N LEU A 168 7.86 12.11 1.89
CA LEU A 168 8.93 11.38 2.55
C LEU A 168 8.81 9.89 2.26
N TYR A 169 7.59 9.34 2.32
CA TYR A 169 7.35 7.95 1.99
C TYR A 169 7.64 7.61 0.51
N ILE A 170 7.35 8.51 -0.42
CA ILE A 170 7.72 8.37 -1.85
C ILE A 170 9.24 8.38 -2.00
N MET A 171 9.92 9.37 -1.41
CA MET A 171 11.37 9.53 -1.53
C MET A 171 12.11 8.30 -1.00
N PHE A 172 11.72 7.82 0.17
CA PHE A 172 12.35 6.67 0.80
C PHE A 172 11.89 5.32 0.23
N GLY A 173 10.69 5.26 -0.37
CA GLY A 173 10.18 4.05 -1.03
C GLY A 173 10.76 3.84 -2.44
N VAL A 174 11.02 4.92 -3.19
CA VAL A 174 11.57 4.84 -4.56
C VAL A 174 13.06 4.54 -4.55
N SER A 175 13.84 5.06 -3.59
CA SER A 175 15.27 4.72 -3.45
C SER A 175 15.48 3.22 -3.25
N ALA A 176 14.66 2.59 -2.42
CA ALA A 176 14.72 1.14 -2.20
C ALA A 176 14.43 0.33 -3.48
N ILE A 177 13.53 0.79 -4.35
CA ILE A 177 13.17 0.07 -5.59
C ILE A 177 14.24 0.28 -6.68
N ALA A 178 14.80 1.49 -6.79
CA ALA A 178 15.80 1.80 -7.80
C ALA A 178 17.12 1.03 -7.60
N ASP A 179 17.55 0.87 -6.34
CA ASP A 179 18.80 0.18 -6.01
C ASP A 179 18.66 -1.35 -6.10
N GLY A 180 17.45 -1.90 -5.88
CA GLY A 180 17.15 -3.33 -6.06
C GLY A 180 17.11 -3.79 -7.53
N LEU A 181 17.12 -2.87 -8.49
CA LEU A 181 17.08 -3.18 -9.93
C LEU A 181 18.44 -3.05 -10.63
N GLN A 182 19.52 -2.71 -9.92
CA GLN A 182 20.85 -2.76 -10.53
C GLN A 182 21.33 -4.23 -10.58
N PRO A 183 21.56 -4.80 -11.79
CA PRO A 183 22.13 -6.12 -11.90
C PRO A 183 23.55 -6.11 -11.32
N GLN A 184 23.78 -6.88 -10.25
CA GLN A 184 25.12 -7.11 -9.75
C GLN A 184 25.89 -7.94 -10.79
N HIS A 185 26.71 -7.25 -11.58
CA HIS A 185 27.80 -7.89 -12.31
C HIS A 185 28.84 -8.35 -11.29
N HIS A 186 28.73 -9.62 -10.87
CA HIS A 186 29.81 -10.30 -10.17
C HIS A 186 30.96 -10.58 -11.14
N GLN A 187 32.14 -10.05 -10.80
CA GLN A 187 33.44 -10.61 -11.20
C GLN A 187 33.84 -11.70 -10.22
#